data_AF-A0A9W9GCW8-F1
#
_entry.id   AF-A0A9W9GCW8-F1
#
_cell.length_a   1.000
_cell.length_b   1.000
_cell.length_c   1.000
_cell.angle_alpha   90.00
_cell.angle_beta   90.00
_cell.angle_gamma   90.00
#
_symmetry.space_group_name_H-M   'P 1'
#
loop_
_entity.id
_entity.type
_entity.pdbx_description
1 polymer ?
#
loop_
_entity_poly.entity_id
_entity_poly.type
_entity_poly.pdbx_seq_one_letter_code
_entity_poly.pdbx_strand_id
1 'polypeptide(L)'
;MIRDHLNDTNDPCGELPNVLAIMAAYEADQLVYDDNATYWAQGRMVGGPSPFSWEDFGRLNTEENRGEGGFWVEGTISRQPQAAMLATKYKSTTRDRSGTAEIDMVIRLSQAVRVDARYPHDNTHDRDGVRFPELELKFTDDTGAAIMIIYDDDMRSLMGNNTRWSTAPKSHLMGYNTFYMADGRPLVSKVIFVDVNIRGRDRNNNVDFMGEWDLIPCAVFDQRRNAQRLSGPWLRKMFYVATAPEAAATTYAGSMKRDIHAADQLPVIDRTNRYPPRFRRLDYGYQHQGQQEDQGQQEDQGQQEDQGQQEDQGQQEEQEHDLEQQWKDQRGYKKSLRLWDEYQGGLLRCFKGLI
;
A
#
# COMPACT_ATOMS: atom_id res chain seq x y z
N MET A 1 -6.09 -10.35 21.25
CA MET A 1 -6.95 -10.06 20.09
C MET A 1 -6.88 -11.12 19.00
N ILE A 2 -5.75 -11.31 18.30
CA ILE A 2 -5.64 -12.34 17.24
C ILE A 2 -5.94 -13.74 17.81
N ARG A 3 -5.32 -14.10 18.94
CA ARG A 3 -5.61 -15.35 19.67
C ARG A 3 -7.11 -15.55 19.92
N ASP A 4 -7.78 -14.50 20.40
CA ASP A 4 -9.20 -14.56 20.76
C ASP A 4 -10.07 -14.73 19.50
N HIS A 5 -9.75 -14.01 18.42
CA HIS A 5 -10.40 -14.20 17.11
C HIS A 5 -10.22 -15.62 16.55
N LEU A 6 -9.01 -16.19 16.66
CA LEU A 6 -8.76 -17.56 16.19
C LEU A 6 -9.53 -18.59 17.04
N ASN A 7 -9.63 -18.40 18.36
CA ASN A 7 -10.48 -19.23 19.21
C ASN A 7 -11.95 -19.12 18.79
N ASP A 8 -12.46 -17.90 18.59
CA ASP A 8 -13.86 -17.64 18.23
C ASP A 8 -14.24 -18.20 16.85
N THR A 9 -13.29 -18.22 15.91
CA THR A 9 -13.47 -18.74 14.54
C THR A 9 -13.09 -20.21 14.39
N ASN A 10 -12.71 -20.88 15.48
CA ASN A 10 -12.21 -22.25 15.50
C ASN A 10 -11.01 -22.47 14.55
N ASP A 11 -10.13 -21.47 14.49
CA ASP A 11 -8.82 -21.47 13.83
C ASP A 11 -8.80 -22.22 12.47
N PRO A 12 -9.51 -21.72 11.45
CA PRO A 12 -9.73 -22.46 10.21
C PRO A 12 -8.45 -22.71 9.40
N CYS A 13 -7.35 -22.05 9.74
CA CYS A 13 -6.06 -22.20 9.09
C CYS A 13 -5.01 -22.92 9.97
N GLY A 14 -5.31 -23.25 11.23
CA GLY A 14 -4.36 -23.88 12.13
C GLY A 14 -3.19 -22.97 12.53
N GLU A 15 -3.45 -21.68 12.73
CA GLU A 15 -2.46 -20.66 13.10
C GLU A 15 -2.36 -20.43 14.61
N LEU A 16 -3.33 -20.89 15.41
CA LEU A 16 -3.35 -20.68 16.86
C LEU A 16 -2.08 -21.22 17.55
N PRO A 17 -1.52 -22.41 17.20
CA PRO A 17 -0.26 -22.86 17.77
C PRO A 17 0.90 -21.89 17.49
N ASN A 18 0.95 -21.28 16.30
CA ASN A 18 1.98 -20.30 15.95
C ASN A 18 1.84 -19.03 16.80
N VAL A 19 0.62 -18.52 16.94
CA VAL A 19 0.33 -17.33 17.75
C VAL A 19 0.72 -17.55 19.22
N LEU A 20 0.37 -18.69 19.80
CA LEU A 20 0.72 -19.02 21.18
C LEU A 20 2.24 -19.13 21.39
N ALA A 21 2.95 -19.73 20.43
CA ALA A 21 4.40 -19.85 20.49
C ALA A 21 5.11 -18.49 20.39
N ILE A 22 4.63 -17.59 19.54
CA ILE A 22 5.15 -16.22 19.41
C ILE A 22 4.94 -15.44 20.72
N MET A 23 3.73 -15.52 21.31
CA MET A 23 3.45 -14.88 22.59
C MET A 23 4.39 -15.39 23.68
N ALA A 24 4.56 -16.71 23.80
CA ALA A 24 5.46 -17.32 24.77
C ALA A 24 6.93 -16.90 24.56
N ALA A 25 7.38 -16.75 23.31
CA ALA A 25 8.73 -16.30 23.00
C ALA A 25 8.98 -14.83 23.41
N TYR A 26 7.99 -13.95 23.22
CA TYR A 26 8.05 -12.58 23.72
C TYR A 26 8.04 -12.51 25.25
N GLU A 27 7.15 -13.27 25.91
CA GLU A 27 7.06 -13.34 27.38
C GLU A 27 8.34 -13.88 28.03
N ALA A 28 9.08 -14.75 27.32
CA ALA A 28 10.34 -15.31 27.76
C ALA A 28 11.58 -14.49 27.35
N ASP A 29 11.40 -13.28 26.80
CA ASP A 29 12.47 -12.43 26.24
C ASP A 29 13.35 -13.15 25.18
N GLN A 30 12.81 -14.18 24.52
CA GLN A 30 13.47 -14.91 23.43
C GLN A 30 13.26 -14.25 22.07
N LEU A 31 12.27 -13.38 21.97
CA LEU A 31 11.96 -12.59 20.79
C LEU A 31 11.96 -11.11 21.15
N VAL A 32 12.59 -10.30 20.30
CA VAL A 32 12.62 -8.84 20.41
C VAL A 32 12.13 -8.26 19.10
N TYR A 33 11.23 -7.28 19.19
CA TYR A 33 10.74 -6.59 18.01
C TYR A 33 11.81 -5.60 17.51
N ASP A 34 12.42 -5.91 16.37
CA ASP A 34 13.55 -5.16 15.79
C ASP A 34 13.44 -5.00 14.25
N ASP A 35 12.21 -5.00 13.72
CA ASP A 35 11.88 -4.97 12.29
C ASP A 35 12.35 -6.19 11.46
N ASN A 36 13.07 -7.15 12.07
CA ASN A 36 13.32 -8.42 11.42
C ASN A 36 12.06 -9.27 11.36
N ALA A 37 12.02 -10.17 10.39
CA ALA A 37 11.00 -11.19 10.27
C ALA A 37 11.38 -12.46 11.03
N THR A 38 10.37 -13.08 11.65
CA THR A 38 10.44 -14.45 12.15
C THR A 38 9.36 -15.30 11.48
N TYR A 39 9.73 -16.55 11.17
CA TYR A 39 8.90 -17.48 10.42
C TYR A 39 8.51 -18.64 11.33
N TRP A 40 7.21 -18.96 11.41
CA TRP A 40 6.69 -19.95 12.34
C TRP A 40 5.77 -20.94 11.64
N ALA A 41 5.85 -22.18 12.06
CA ALA A 41 4.94 -23.23 11.64
C ALA A 41 4.84 -24.29 12.74
N GLN A 42 3.65 -24.88 12.93
CA GLN A 42 3.39 -25.90 13.96
C GLN A 42 3.82 -25.48 15.38
N GLY A 43 3.70 -24.19 15.72
CA GLY A 43 4.04 -23.67 17.05
C GLY A 43 5.55 -23.62 17.34
N ARG A 44 6.40 -23.56 16.32
CA ARG A 44 7.84 -23.36 16.47
C ARG A 44 8.39 -22.38 15.44
N MET A 45 9.44 -21.66 15.81
CA MET A 45 10.19 -20.81 14.87
C MET A 45 10.97 -21.71 13.90
N VAL A 46 10.70 -21.58 12.60
CA VAL A 46 11.35 -22.33 11.53
C VAL A 46 12.41 -21.50 10.79
N GLY A 47 12.46 -20.18 11.03
CA GLY A 47 13.50 -19.28 10.53
C GLY A 47 13.42 -17.88 11.13
N GLY A 48 14.48 -17.09 10.93
CA GLY A 48 14.66 -15.76 11.54
C GLY A 48 15.23 -15.81 12.97
N PRO A 49 15.37 -14.67 13.67
CA PRO A 49 15.11 -13.30 13.18
C PRO A 49 16.09 -12.87 12.07
N SER A 50 15.56 -12.37 10.95
CA SER A 50 16.34 -11.80 9.84
C SER A 50 15.50 -10.82 9.01
N PRO A 51 16.10 -9.92 8.22
CA PRO A 51 15.32 -9.09 7.30
C PRO A 51 14.40 -9.94 6.42
N PHE A 52 13.17 -9.49 6.22
CA PHE A 52 12.19 -10.24 5.44
C PHE A 52 12.68 -10.49 4.00
N SER A 53 12.57 -11.74 3.54
CA SER A 53 12.82 -12.13 2.15
C SER A 53 11.72 -13.04 1.62
N TRP A 54 11.30 -12.80 0.37
CA TRP A 54 10.37 -13.69 -0.35
C TRP A 54 11.00 -15.06 -0.64
N GLU A 55 12.32 -15.13 -0.75
CA GLU A 55 13.04 -16.38 -0.92
C GLU A 55 12.93 -17.24 0.34
N ASP A 56 13.20 -16.66 1.51
CA ASP A 56 13.05 -17.37 2.78
C ASP A 56 11.60 -17.74 3.05
N PHE A 57 10.67 -16.85 2.72
CA PHE A 57 9.25 -17.16 2.78
C PHE A 57 8.91 -18.41 1.96
N GLY A 58 9.28 -18.47 0.68
CA GLY A 58 8.98 -19.62 -0.18
C GLY A 58 9.72 -20.89 0.20
N ARG A 59 10.96 -20.76 0.66
CA ARG A 59 11.80 -21.86 1.13
C ARG A 59 11.28 -22.47 2.43
N LEU A 60 10.72 -21.65 3.33
CA LEU A 60 10.24 -22.10 4.65
C LEU A 60 8.75 -22.46 4.63
N ASN A 61 7.94 -21.81 3.79
CA ASN A 61 6.52 -22.08 3.68
C ASN A 61 6.25 -23.32 2.79
N THR A 62 6.65 -24.49 3.29
CA THR A 62 6.50 -25.79 2.61
C THR A 62 5.40 -26.62 3.27
N GLU A 63 4.87 -27.64 2.57
CA GLU A 63 3.92 -28.58 3.20
C GLU A 63 4.53 -29.33 4.38
N GLU A 64 5.83 -29.66 4.32
CA GLU A 64 6.57 -30.31 5.41
C GLU A 64 6.62 -29.44 6.67
N ASN A 65 6.95 -28.14 6.51
CA ASN A 65 7.01 -27.23 7.65
C ASN A 65 5.62 -26.90 8.19
N ARG A 66 4.61 -26.71 7.34
CA ARG A 66 3.23 -26.39 7.77
C ARG A 66 2.52 -27.57 8.42
N GLY A 67 2.75 -28.79 7.92
CA GLY A 67 1.94 -29.95 8.25
C GLY A 67 0.46 -29.68 7.91
N GLU A 68 -0.43 -30.02 8.84
CA GLU A 68 -1.87 -29.75 8.70
C GLU A 68 -2.25 -28.30 9.01
N GLY A 69 -1.38 -27.55 9.68
CA GLY A 69 -1.62 -26.18 10.12
C GLY A 69 -1.31 -25.11 9.08
N GLY A 70 -1.02 -23.93 9.59
CA GLY A 70 -0.70 -22.73 8.84
C GLY A 70 0.76 -22.29 8.95
N PHE A 71 1.09 -21.18 8.30
CA PHE A 71 2.41 -20.58 8.28
C PHE A 71 2.30 -19.11 8.64
N TRP A 72 3.11 -18.69 9.60
CA TRP A 72 3.06 -17.35 10.15
C TRP A 72 4.36 -16.61 9.90
N VAL A 73 4.23 -15.36 9.46
CA VAL A 73 5.33 -14.40 9.38
C VAL A 73 5.03 -13.28 10.37
N GLU A 74 5.92 -13.10 11.33
CA GLU A 74 5.94 -11.94 12.21
C GLU A 74 7.05 -10.99 11.73
N GLY A 75 6.88 -9.67 11.89
CA GLY A 75 7.84 -8.64 11.47
C GLY A 75 7.34 -7.69 10.38
N THR A 76 8.14 -6.66 10.08
CA THR A 76 7.79 -5.58 9.15
C THR A 76 8.14 -5.98 7.71
N ILE A 77 7.14 -6.06 6.82
CA ILE A 77 7.36 -6.28 5.39
C ILE A 77 7.66 -4.92 4.74
N SER A 78 8.89 -4.43 4.90
CA SER A 78 9.34 -3.21 4.21
C SER A 78 9.62 -3.53 2.75
N ARG A 79 8.74 -3.10 1.85
CA ARG A 79 9.00 -3.15 0.40
C ARG A 79 9.69 -1.89 -0.07
N GLN A 80 10.83 -2.08 -0.75
CA GLN A 80 11.37 -1.11 -1.69
C GLN A 80 10.75 -1.38 -3.09
N PRO A 81 10.40 -0.34 -3.86
CA PRO A 81 9.90 -0.51 -5.22
C PRO A 81 10.97 -1.15 -6.11
N GLN A 82 10.63 -2.27 -6.79
CA GLN A 82 11.49 -2.86 -7.82
C GLN A 82 11.16 -2.19 -9.16
N ALA A 83 12.10 -1.43 -9.70
CA ALA A 83 11.89 -0.59 -10.86
C ALA A 83 12.09 -1.35 -12.18
N ALA A 84 11.02 -1.93 -12.72
CA ALA A 84 10.93 -2.32 -14.12
C ALA A 84 9.54 -1.93 -14.66
N MET A 85 9.48 -0.92 -15.52
CA MET A 85 8.25 -0.27 -15.98
C MET A 85 8.08 -0.44 -17.49
N LEU A 86 6.89 -0.88 -17.94
CA LEU A 86 6.59 -1.25 -19.33
C LEU A 86 5.57 -0.30 -19.98
N ALA A 87 4.38 -0.12 -19.41
CA ALA A 87 3.47 0.97 -19.81
C ALA A 87 3.69 2.25 -19.01
N THR A 88 3.34 3.40 -19.61
CA THR A 88 3.75 4.71 -19.09
C THR A 88 2.67 5.43 -18.30
N LYS A 89 1.39 5.20 -18.61
CA LYS A 89 0.29 5.98 -18.05
C LYS A 89 -1.00 5.18 -17.89
N TYR A 90 -1.78 5.53 -16.88
CA TYR A 90 -3.09 4.96 -16.58
C TYR A 90 -4.06 6.06 -16.20
N LYS A 91 -5.30 5.91 -16.69
CA LYS A 91 -6.44 6.77 -16.37
C LYS A 91 -7.59 5.87 -15.98
N SER A 92 -8.16 6.08 -14.79
CA SER A 92 -9.27 5.24 -14.36
C SER A 92 -10.48 5.38 -15.28
N THR A 93 -11.10 4.24 -15.58
CA THR A 93 -12.17 4.17 -16.60
C THR A 93 -13.54 4.53 -16.03
N THR A 94 -13.69 4.46 -14.70
CA THR A 94 -15.00 4.54 -14.05
C THR A 94 -15.35 5.98 -13.68
N ARG A 95 -16.39 6.52 -14.33
CA ARG A 95 -17.15 7.66 -13.80
C ARG A 95 -18.16 7.13 -12.79
N ASP A 96 -17.70 6.70 -11.62
CA ASP A 96 -18.65 6.38 -10.57
C ASP A 96 -19.27 7.68 -10.08
N ARG A 97 -20.61 7.69 -9.97
CA ARG A 97 -21.37 8.81 -9.38
C ARG A 97 -21.16 8.91 -7.87
N SER A 98 -20.58 7.89 -7.24
CA SER A 98 -20.22 7.91 -5.82
C SER A 98 -19.19 8.99 -5.48
N GLY A 99 -18.45 9.51 -6.47
CA GLY A 99 -17.36 10.46 -6.24
C GLY A 99 -16.13 9.82 -5.61
N THR A 100 -16.04 8.49 -5.56
CA THR A 100 -14.83 7.81 -5.09
C THR A 100 -13.86 7.57 -6.22
N ALA A 101 -12.58 7.82 -5.95
CA ALA A 101 -11.48 7.56 -6.85
C ALA A 101 -11.25 6.04 -6.96
N GLU A 102 -11.69 5.43 -8.05
CA GLU A 102 -11.52 3.99 -8.29
C GLU A 102 -10.36 3.70 -9.25
N ILE A 103 -9.73 2.54 -9.06
CA ILE A 103 -8.63 2.00 -9.86
C ILE A 103 -8.97 0.56 -10.23
N ASP A 104 -8.81 0.24 -11.51
CA ASP A 104 -8.91 -1.12 -12.05
C ASP A 104 -7.53 -1.80 -11.88
N MET A 105 -7.44 -2.77 -10.96
CA MET A 105 -6.22 -3.55 -10.74
C MET A 105 -6.43 -5.00 -11.14
N VAL A 106 -5.38 -5.62 -11.65
CA VAL A 106 -5.34 -7.06 -11.92
C VAL A 106 -4.54 -7.72 -10.82
N ILE A 107 -5.10 -8.75 -10.19
CA ILE A 107 -4.44 -9.54 -9.14
C ILE A 107 -4.44 -11.02 -9.46
N ARG A 108 -3.46 -11.75 -8.93
CA ARG A 108 -3.38 -13.22 -9.00
C ARG A 108 -2.63 -13.80 -7.81
N LEU A 109 -2.80 -15.09 -7.53
CA LEU A 109 -1.89 -15.78 -6.61
C LEU A 109 -0.48 -15.80 -7.21
N SER A 110 0.50 -15.42 -6.40
CA SER A 110 1.84 -15.16 -6.89
C SER A 110 2.58 -16.40 -7.37
N GLN A 111 3.35 -16.20 -8.44
CA GLN A 111 4.20 -17.19 -9.08
C GLN A 111 5.65 -17.16 -8.54
N ALA A 112 6.01 -16.09 -7.84
CA ALA A 112 7.40 -15.80 -7.45
C ALA A 112 7.84 -16.56 -6.19
N VAL A 113 6.90 -16.95 -5.34
CA VAL A 113 7.18 -17.82 -4.21
C VAL A 113 7.39 -19.21 -4.78
N ARG A 114 8.63 -19.62 -5.05
CA ARG A 114 8.95 -20.99 -5.49
C ARG A 114 9.32 -21.84 -4.27
N VAL A 115 8.64 -22.97 -4.12
CA VAL A 115 8.92 -23.93 -3.06
C VAL A 115 9.91 -24.97 -3.62
N ASP A 116 11.21 -24.69 -3.49
CA ASP A 116 12.34 -25.58 -3.85
C ASP A 116 12.45 -25.97 -5.35
N ALA A 117 13.67 -25.94 -5.90
CA ALA A 117 13.95 -26.44 -7.25
C ALA A 117 13.70 -27.96 -7.41
N ARG A 118 13.65 -28.70 -6.28
CA ARG A 118 13.37 -30.15 -6.24
C ARG A 118 11.88 -30.49 -6.33
N TYR A 119 11.00 -29.52 -6.10
CA TYR A 119 9.55 -29.69 -6.25
C TYR A 119 9.04 -28.65 -7.24
N PRO A 120 8.95 -28.98 -8.54
CA PRO A 120 8.36 -28.10 -9.54
C PRO A 120 6.83 -28.07 -9.40
N HIS A 121 6.32 -27.96 -8.17
CA HIS A 121 4.96 -27.56 -7.93
C HIS A 121 4.84 -26.13 -8.43
N ASP A 122 4.30 -26.07 -9.63
CA ASP A 122 4.00 -24.85 -10.29
C ASP A 122 2.97 -24.09 -9.44
N ASN A 123 3.44 -23.11 -8.66
CA ASN A 123 2.59 -22.25 -7.84
C ASN A 123 1.70 -21.32 -8.67
N THR A 124 1.70 -21.50 -9.99
CA THR A 124 0.75 -20.91 -10.91
C THR A 124 -0.46 -21.81 -11.18
N HIS A 125 -0.45 -23.08 -10.76
CA HIS A 125 -1.57 -24.02 -10.94
C HIS A 125 -2.15 -24.49 -9.60
N ASP A 126 -3.45 -24.78 -9.62
CA ASP A 126 -4.16 -25.43 -8.52
C ASP A 126 -3.81 -26.93 -8.43
N ARG A 127 -4.40 -27.62 -7.44
CA ARG A 127 -4.17 -29.06 -7.22
C ARG A 127 -4.63 -29.95 -8.38
N ASP A 128 -5.53 -29.45 -9.23
CA ASP A 128 -6.01 -30.16 -10.42
C ASP A 128 -5.14 -29.84 -11.65
N GLY A 129 -4.06 -29.06 -11.50
CA GLY A 129 -3.18 -28.65 -12.58
C GLY A 129 -3.79 -27.56 -13.47
N VAL A 130 -4.76 -26.79 -12.97
CA VAL A 130 -5.38 -25.66 -13.68
C VAL A 130 -4.75 -24.35 -13.20
N ARG A 131 -4.36 -23.47 -14.13
CA ARG A 131 -3.72 -22.21 -13.77
C ARG A 131 -4.65 -21.38 -12.88
N PHE A 132 -4.14 -20.84 -11.77
CA PHE A 132 -4.87 -19.89 -10.95
C PHE A 132 -5.34 -18.70 -11.79
N PRO A 133 -6.59 -18.24 -11.60
CA PRO A 133 -7.13 -17.16 -12.38
C PRO A 133 -6.46 -15.82 -12.05
N GLU A 134 -6.46 -14.94 -13.05
CA GLU A 134 -6.20 -13.52 -12.89
C GLU A 134 -7.54 -12.81 -12.74
N LEU A 135 -7.68 -11.97 -11.70
CA LEU A 135 -8.90 -11.22 -11.44
C LEU A 135 -8.66 -9.74 -11.70
N GLU A 136 -9.49 -9.14 -12.55
CA GLU A 136 -9.57 -7.70 -12.71
C GLU A 136 -10.65 -7.15 -11.78
N LEU A 137 -10.23 -6.37 -10.78
CA LEU A 137 -11.08 -5.88 -9.70
C LEU A 137 -10.95 -4.36 -9.58
N LYS A 138 -12.03 -3.74 -9.10
CA LYS A 138 -12.06 -2.32 -8.75
C LYS A 138 -11.68 -2.09 -7.29
N PHE A 139 -10.77 -1.16 -7.08
CA PHE A 139 -10.27 -0.72 -5.79
C PHE A 139 -10.47 0.78 -5.63
N THR A 140 -10.90 1.20 -4.45
CA THR A 140 -10.87 2.61 -4.06
C THR A 140 -9.45 3.01 -3.69
N ASP A 141 -8.98 4.13 -4.24
CA ASP A 141 -7.71 4.76 -3.88
C ASP A 141 -7.83 5.40 -2.50
N ASP A 142 -7.60 4.61 -1.46
CA ASP A 142 -7.60 5.09 -0.07
C ASP A 142 -6.17 5.36 0.40
N THR A 143 -5.88 6.64 0.59
CA THR A 143 -4.58 7.15 1.03
C THR A 143 -4.25 6.76 2.48
N GLY A 144 -5.28 6.44 3.27
CA GLY A 144 -5.15 6.03 4.67
C GLY A 144 -5.02 4.52 4.86
N ALA A 145 -5.24 3.71 3.82
CA ALA A 145 -5.17 2.27 3.93
C ALA A 145 -3.71 1.78 4.06
N ALA A 146 -3.41 1.05 5.14
CA ALA A 146 -2.09 0.49 5.38
C ALA A 146 -1.76 -0.73 4.49
N ILE A 147 -2.77 -1.42 3.98
CA ILE A 147 -2.65 -2.65 3.18
C ILE A 147 -3.75 -2.69 2.11
N MET A 148 -3.51 -3.45 1.04
CA MET A 148 -4.57 -3.80 0.09
C MET A 148 -5.60 -4.70 0.77
N ILE A 149 -6.88 -4.47 0.51
CA ILE A 149 -7.99 -5.27 1.05
C ILE A 149 -8.79 -5.90 -0.07
N ILE A 150 -8.99 -7.21 0.00
CA ILE A 150 -9.95 -7.97 -0.80
C ILE A 150 -10.93 -8.72 0.12
N TYR A 151 -11.95 -9.35 -0.47
CA TYR A 151 -12.93 -10.13 0.27
C TYR A 151 -12.76 -11.62 0.06
N ASP A 152 -13.32 -12.43 0.96
CA ASP A 152 -13.22 -13.89 0.93
C ASP A 152 -13.68 -14.49 -0.41
N ASP A 153 -14.71 -13.94 -1.04
CA ASP A 153 -15.15 -14.37 -2.38
C ASP A 153 -14.11 -14.10 -3.48
N ASP A 154 -13.36 -13.00 -3.38
CA ASP A 154 -12.30 -12.68 -4.34
C ASP A 154 -11.13 -13.66 -4.15
N MET A 155 -10.76 -13.94 -2.90
CA MET A 155 -9.76 -14.96 -2.56
C MET A 155 -10.18 -16.36 -3.03
N ARG A 156 -11.43 -16.76 -2.82
CA ARG A 156 -11.96 -18.03 -3.33
C ARG A 156 -11.90 -18.10 -4.85
N SER A 157 -12.20 -16.99 -5.52
CA SER A 157 -12.06 -16.90 -6.97
C SER A 157 -10.59 -17.10 -7.38
N LEU A 158 -9.64 -16.44 -6.70
CA LEU A 158 -8.19 -16.61 -6.91
C LEU A 158 -7.69 -18.04 -6.67
N MET A 159 -8.31 -18.77 -5.75
CA MET A 159 -7.92 -20.14 -5.41
C MET A 159 -8.39 -21.18 -6.44
N GLY A 160 -9.30 -20.85 -7.36
CA GLY A 160 -9.82 -21.81 -8.34
C GLY A 160 -10.38 -23.08 -7.67
N ASN A 161 -9.94 -24.26 -8.13
CA ASN A 161 -10.44 -25.53 -7.58
C ASN A 161 -9.90 -25.85 -6.18
N ASN A 162 -8.85 -25.16 -5.71
CA ASN A 162 -8.32 -25.38 -4.36
C ASN A 162 -9.33 -25.04 -3.25
N THR A 163 -10.36 -24.25 -3.56
CA THR A 163 -11.47 -23.94 -2.64
C THR A 163 -12.21 -25.18 -2.13
N ARG A 164 -12.13 -26.31 -2.86
CA ARG A 164 -12.72 -27.60 -2.42
C ARG A 164 -12.00 -28.22 -1.23
N TRP A 165 -10.73 -27.86 -1.03
CA TRP A 165 -9.82 -28.54 -0.10
C TRP A 165 -9.26 -27.60 0.97
N SER A 166 -9.40 -26.29 0.79
CA SER A 166 -8.83 -25.31 1.70
C SER A 166 -9.66 -24.03 1.78
N THR A 167 -9.61 -23.42 2.95
CA THR A 167 -10.23 -22.13 3.29
C THR A 167 -9.34 -20.94 2.94
N ALA A 168 -8.06 -21.18 2.63
CA ALA A 168 -7.09 -20.17 2.23
C ALA A 168 -6.00 -20.78 1.33
N PRO A 169 -5.33 -19.98 0.48
CA PRO A 169 -4.17 -20.46 -0.26
C PRO A 169 -2.99 -20.63 0.71
N LYS A 170 -2.80 -21.80 1.31
CA LYS A 170 -1.78 -22.02 2.38
C LYS A 170 -0.35 -21.66 1.97
N SER A 171 0.03 -21.88 0.71
CA SER A 171 1.32 -21.45 0.16
C SER A 171 1.47 -19.92 0.09
N HIS A 172 0.35 -19.20 0.18
CA HIS A 172 0.26 -17.74 0.08
C HIS A 172 -0.11 -17.05 1.39
N LEU A 173 -0.44 -17.82 2.43
CA LEU A 173 -0.83 -17.32 3.75
C LEU A 173 0.40 -16.86 4.53
N MET A 174 0.31 -15.67 5.13
CA MET A 174 1.35 -15.09 6.00
C MET A 174 0.94 -15.05 7.47
N GLY A 175 -0.27 -15.50 7.79
CA GLY A 175 -0.87 -15.44 9.12
C GLY A 175 -2.03 -14.44 9.19
N TYR A 176 -2.22 -13.81 10.34
CA TYR A 176 -3.28 -12.85 10.62
C TYR A 176 -2.70 -11.53 11.11
N ASN A 177 -3.40 -10.43 10.86
CA ASN A 177 -3.04 -9.14 11.40
C ASN A 177 -4.27 -8.42 11.97
N THR A 178 -4.03 -7.49 12.89
CA THR A 178 -5.05 -6.59 13.44
C THR A 178 -4.99 -5.25 12.71
N PHE A 179 -6.12 -4.85 12.15
CA PHE A 179 -6.32 -3.56 11.50
C PHE A 179 -7.26 -2.70 12.34
N TYR A 180 -7.17 -1.39 12.19
CA TYR A 180 -8.10 -0.45 12.82
C TYR A 180 -8.90 0.24 11.75
N MET A 181 -10.23 0.16 11.87
CA MET A 181 -11.17 0.86 11.01
C MET A 181 -11.16 2.36 11.33
N ALA A 182 -11.73 3.18 10.44
CA ALA A 182 -11.81 4.64 10.64
C ALA A 182 -12.55 5.06 11.92
N ASP A 183 -13.43 4.19 12.45
CA ASP A 183 -14.14 4.39 13.72
C ASP A 183 -13.37 3.89 14.96
N GLY A 184 -12.11 3.46 14.77
CA GLY A 184 -11.24 2.95 15.83
C GLY A 184 -11.53 1.50 16.23
N ARG A 185 -12.55 0.84 15.66
CA ARG A 185 -12.79 -0.57 15.96
C ARG A 185 -11.68 -1.44 15.36
N PRO A 186 -11.14 -2.39 16.13
CA PRO A 186 -10.18 -3.31 15.60
C PRO A 186 -10.87 -4.40 14.77
N LEU A 187 -10.15 -4.92 13.79
CA LEU A 187 -10.56 -6.01 12.93
C LEU A 187 -9.39 -6.95 12.71
N VAL A 188 -9.56 -8.23 13.01
CA VAL A 188 -8.57 -9.26 12.72
C VAL A 188 -8.88 -9.87 11.37
N SER A 189 -7.87 -9.98 10.50
CA SER A 189 -8.02 -10.56 9.17
C SER A 189 -6.77 -11.33 8.77
N LYS A 190 -7.00 -12.42 8.03
CA LYS A 190 -5.95 -13.21 7.39
C LYS A 190 -5.23 -12.37 6.33
N VAL A 191 -3.91 -12.50 6.28
CA VAL A 191 -3.06 -11.81 5.31
C VAL A 191 -2.47 -12.85 4.37
N ILE A 192 -2.75 -12.69 3.09
CA ILE A 192 -2.10 -13.44 2.02
C ILE A 192 -1.16 -12.51 1.26
N PHE A 193 -0.37 -13.02 0.34
CA PHE A 193 0.25 -12.19 -0.69
C PHE A 193 -0.31 -12.53 -2.07
N VAL A 194 -0.32 -11.51 -2.93
CA VAL A 194 -0.80 -11.57 -4.30
C VAL A 194 0.17 -10.83 -5.21
N ASP A 195 0.28 -11.29 -6.45
CA ASP A 195 0.85 -10.46 -7.50
C ASP A 195 -0.22 -9.42 -7.89
N VAL A 196 0.16 -8.15 -7.95
CA VAL A 196 -0.68 -7.04 -8.42
C VAL A 196 -0.08 -6.36 -9.64
N ASN A 197 -0.94 -5.87 -10.52
CA ASN A 197 -0.57 -4.99 -11.62
C ASN A 197 -1.77 -4.09 -12.02
N ILE A 198 -1.53 -3.12 -12.90
CA ILE A 198 -2.56 -2.30 -13.54
C ILE A 198 -2.33 -2.27 -15.05
N ARG A 199 -3.42 -2.31 -15.82
CA ARG A 199 -3.37 -2.19 -17.28
C ARG A 199 -3.47 -0.73 -17.68
N GLY A 200 -2.34 -0.17 -18.09
CA GLY A 200 -2.25 1.21 -18.59
C GLY A 200 -2.28 1.26 -20.11
N ARG A 201 -1.82 2.39 -20.64
CA ARG A 201 -1.54 2.58 -22.05
C ARG A 201 -0.06 2.91 -22.25
N ASP A 202 0.53 2.29 -23.27
CA ASP A 202 1.89 2.62 -23.70
C ASP A 202 1.93 3.95 -24.50
N ARG A 203 3.10 4.30 -25.03
CA ARG A 203 3.29 5.50 -25.87
C ARG A 203 2.55 5.44 -27.20
N ASN A 204 2.23 4.24 -27.68
CA ASN A 204 1.51 3.97 -28.92
C ASN A 204 0.01 3.78 -28.68
N ASN A 205 -0.48 4.03 -27.45
CA ASN A 205 -1.87 3.89 -27.02
C ASN A 205 -2.38 2.44 -26.95
N ASN A 206 -1.49 1.43 -27.03
CA ASN A 206 -1.83 0.03 -26.80
C ASN A 206 -2.07 -0.23 -25.31
N VAL A 207 -2.96 -1.17 -24.99
CA VAL A 207 -3.19 -1.60 -23.60
C VAL A 207 -2.13 -2.61 -23.21
N ASP A 208 -1.40 -2.32 -22.14
CA ASP A 208 -0.37 -3.20 -21.57
C ASP A 208 -0.25 -2.98 -20.05
N PHE A 209 0.45 -3.87 -19.36
CA PHE A 209 0.75 -3.71 -17.93
C PHE A 209 1.73 -2.55 -17.70
N MET A 210 1.52 -1.78 -16.62
CA MET A 210 2.38 -0.63 -16.31
C MET A 210 3.79 -1.02 -15.85
N GLY A 211 3.99 -2.26 -15.39
CA GLY A 211 5.30 -2.77 -15.05
C GLY A 211 5.30 -4.28 -14.91
N GLU A 212 6.34 -4.79 -14.29
CA GLU A 212 6.37 -6.18 -13.82
C GLU A 212 5.31 -6.42 -12.73
N TRP A 213 4.99 -7.69 -12.48
CA TRP A 213 4.07 -8.05 -11.41
C TRP A 213 4.71 -7.82 -10.04
N ASP A 214 3.99 -7.13 -9.16
CA ASP A 214 4.45 -6.84 -7.80
C ASP A 214 3.82 -7.75 -6.77
N LEU A 215 4.65 -8.42 -5.98
CA LEU A 215 4.19 -9.34 -4.94
C LEU A 215 3.84 -8.66 -3.59
N ILE A 216 2.62 -8.21 -3.38
CA ILE A 216 2.26 -7.44 -2.17
C ILE A 216 1.47 -8.26 -1.13
N PRO A 217 1.56 -7.91 0.18
CA PRO A 217 0.62 -8.42 1.17
C PRO A 217 -0.77 -7.82 0.95
N CYS A 218 -1.80 -8.63 1.20
CA CYS A 218 -3.20 -8.32 1.01
C CYS A 218 -4.03 -8.94 2.13
N ALA A 219 -4.82 -8.13 2.83
CA ALA A 219 -5.74 -8.59 3.84
C ALA A 219 -7.04 -9.12 3.18
N VAL A 220 -7.55 -10.24 3.68
CA VAL A 220 -8.79 -10.86 3.17
C VAL A 220 -9.87 -10.79 4.24
N PHE A 221 -10.91 -10.00 3.98
CA PHE A 221 -12.00 -9.79 4.93
C PHE A 221 -13.14 -10.76 4.67
N ASP A 222 -13.69 -11.35 5.74
CA ASP A 222 -14.77 -12.34 5.65
C ASP A 222 -16.13 -11.71 5.29
N GLN A 223 -16.33 -10.44 5.61
CA GLN A 223 -17.61 -9.76 5.38
C GLN A 223 -17.69 -9.19 3.97
N ARG A 224 -18.60 -9.71 3.14
CA ARG A 224 -18.95 -9.07 1.87
C ARG A 224 -20.42 -8.71 1.81
N ARG A 225 -20.75 -7.45 2.15
CA ARG A 225 -21.93 -6.75 1.61
C ARG A 225 -21.61 -5.27 1.42
N ASN A 226 -21.32 -4.89 0.19
CA ASN A 226 -21.16 -3.51 -0.31
C ASN A 226 -19.95 -2.70 0.19
N ALA A 227 -19.00 -3.32 0.87
CA ALA A 227 -17.78 -2.62 1.27
C ALA A 227 -16.81 -2.50 0.07
N GLN A 228 -16.16 -1.35 -0.05
CA GLN A 228 -15.20 -1.07 -1.12
C GLN A 228 -13.89 -1.84 -0.86
N ARG A 229 -13.24 -2.29 -1.93
CA ARG A 229 -11.86 -2.81 -1.82
C ARG A 229 -10.92 -1.62 -1.70
N LEU A 230 -9.85 -1.76 -0.93
CA LEU A 230 -8.86 -0.69 -0.77
C LEU A 230 -7.59 -1.07 -1.52
N SER A 231 -7.06 -0.16 -2.34
CA SER A 231 -5.81 -0.36 -3.09
C SER A 231 -4.59 -0.53 -2.19
N GLY A 232 -4.67 -0.03 -0.95
CA GLY A 232 -3.53 0.09 -0.06
C GLY A 232 -2.48 1.05 -0.60
N PRO A 233 -1.25 1.01 -0.05
CA PRO A 233 -0.22 1.98 -0.41
C PRO A 233 0.49 1.65 -1.72
N TRP A 234 0.24 0.49 -2.34
CA TRP A 234 1.02 -0.02 -3.47
C TRP A 234 1.06 0.96 -4.65
N LEU A 235 -0.10 1.44 -5.12
CA LEU A 235 -0.16 2.31 -6.30
C LEU A 235 0.75 3.54 -6.14
N ARG A 236 0.69 4.19 -4.98
CA ARG A 236 1.43 5.43 -4.68
C ARG A 236 2.91 5.19 -4.38
N LYS A 237 3.28 3.96 -4.00
CA LYS A 237 4.68 3.56 -3.84
C LYS A 237 5.34 3.23 -5.17
N MET A 238 4.56 2.78 -6.16
CA MET A 238 5.10 2.37 -7.45
C MET A 238 5.00 3.45 -8.53
N PHE A 239 3.97 4.30 -8.48
CA PHE A 239 3.68 5.26 -9.54
C PHE A 239 3.54 6.67 -8.99
N TYR A 240 3.77 7.66 -9.85
CA TYR A 240 3.23 8.98 -9.61
C TYR A 240 1.71 8.88 -9.72
N VAL A 241 0.98 9.45 -8.77
CA VAL A 241 -0.49 9.42 -8.74
C VAL A 241 -1.01 10.85 -8.64
N ALA A 242 -2.06 11.18 -9.39
CA ALA A 242 -2.73 12.46 -9.33
C ALA A 242 -4.25 12.31 -9.44
N THR A 243 -4.97 13.30 -8.93
CA THR A 243 -6.39 13.52 -9.17
C THR A 243 -6.58 14.95 -9.70
N ALA A 244 -7.66 15.18 -10.45
CA ALA A 244 -8.00 16.49 -10.97
C ALA A 244 -9.31 16.99 -10.36
N PRO A 245 -9.51 18.32 -10.21
CA PRO A 245 -10.75 18.90 -9.71
C PRO A 245 -11.84 18.88 -10.80
N GLU A 246 -12.17 17.70 -11.30
CA GLU A 246 -13.23 17.47 -12.26
C GLU A 246 -14.46 16.84 -11.57
N ALA A 247 -15.60 16.84 -12.26
CA ALA A 247 -16.84 16.28 -11.69
C ALA A 247 -16.75 14.76 -11.42
N ALA A 248 -15.83 14.07 -12.09
CA ALA A 248 -15.52 12.68 -11.87
C ALA A 248 -14.30 12.55 -10.95
N ALA A 249 -14.33 11.65 -9.98
CA ALA A 249 -13.17 11.32 -9.18
C ALA A 249 -12.22 10.40 -9.97
N THR A 250 -11.58 10.93 -11.01
CA THR A 250 -10.65 10.15 -11.84
C THR A 250 -9.26 10.13 -11.21
N THR A 251 -8.70 8.93 -11.13
CA THR A 251 -7.32 8.70 -10.71
C THR A 251 -6.43 8.57 -11.94
N TYR A 252 -5.33 9.31 -11.93
CA TYR A 252 -4.28 9.28 -12.94
C TYR A 252 -3.04 8.66 -12.32
N ALA A 253 -2.40 7.74 -13.02
CA ALA A 253 -1.12 7.18 -12.61
C ALA A 253 -0.11 7.22 -13.76
N GLY A 254 1.15 7.52 -13.46
CA GLY A 254 2.24 7.56 -14.43
C GLY A 254 3.50 6.95 -13.85
N SER A 255 4.28 6.26 -14.68
CA SER A 255 5.59 5.73 -14.26
C SER A 255 6.60 6.84 -14.01
N MET A 256 6.47 7.96 -14.71
CA MET A 256 7.25 9.18 -14.50
C MET A 256 6.33 10.38 -14.29
N LYS A 257 6.85 11.41 -13.63
CA LYS A 257 6.14 12.70 -13.46
C LYS A 257 5.64 13.27 -14.80
N ARG A 258 6.45 13.18 -15.85
CA ARG A 258 6.07 13.66 -17.20
C ARG A 258 4.87 12.92 -17.79
N ASP A 259 4.63 11.67 -17.40
CA ASP A 259 3.53 10.87 -17.95
C ASP A 259 2.19 11.39 -17.43
N ILE A 260 2.13 11.84 -16.16
CA ILE A 260 0.96 12.53 -15.62
C ILE A 260 0.70 13.87 -16.33
N HIS A 261 1.76 14.58 -16.71
CA HIS A 261 1.66 15.85 -17.43
C HIS A 261 1.46 15.69 -18.95
N ALA A 262 1.35 14.44 -19.45
CA ALA A 262 1.03 14.22 -20.85
C ALA A 262 -0.32 14.84 -21.19
N ALA A 263 -0.43 15.40 -22.40
CA ALA A 263 -1.61 16.17 -22.83
C ALA A 263 -2.94 15.40 -22.78
N ASP A 264 -2.90 14.07 -22.72
CA ASP A 264 -4.05 13.18 -22.67
C ASP A 264 -4.34 12.58 -21.28
N GLN A 265 -3.54 12.90 -20.26
CA GLN A 265 -3.76 12.46 -18.88
C GLN A 265 -4.58 13.50 -18.13
N LEU A 266 -3.93 14.55 -17.60
CA LEU A 266 -4.63 15.58 -16.86
C LEU A 266 -5.47 16.46 -17.79
N PRO A 267 -6.71 16.82 -17.38
CA PRO A 267 -7.51 17.74 -18.17
C PRO A 267 -6.82 19.10 -18.26
N VAL A 268 -6.88 19.73 -19.43
CA VAL A 268 -6.44 21.12 -19.60
C VAL A 268 -7.31 21.99 -18.69
N ILE A 269 -6.69 22.61 -17.69
CA ILE A 269 -7.39 23.53 -16.79
C ILE A 269 -7.72 24.79 -17.57
N ASP A 270 -8.96 24.90 -18.03
CA ASP A 270 -9.49 26.14 -18.57
C ASP A 270 -9.45 27.22 -17.47
N ARG A 271 -8.68 28.28 -17.72
CA ARG A 271 -8.53 29.41 -16.79
C ARG A 271 -9.88 30.05 -16.46
N THR A 272 -10.85 29.99 -17.37
CA THR A 272 -12.18 30.57 -17.19
C THR A 272 -13.09 29.76 -16.27
N ASN A 273 -12.81 28.47 -16.06
CA ASN A 273 -13.58 27.57 -15.19
C ASN A 273 -12.97 27.39 -13.78
N ARG A 274 -12.02 28.25 -13.40
CA ARG A 274 -11.41 28.22 -12.06
C ARG A 274 -12.36 28.90 -11.06
N TYR A 275 -13.15 28.10 -10.37
CA TYR A 275 -13.85 28.56 -9.17
C TYR A 275 -12.97 28.29 -7.96
N PRO A 276 -12.50 29.31 -7.22
CA PRO A 276 -11.84 29.05 -5.95
C PRO A 276 -12.81 28.29 -5.04
N PRO A 277 -12.33 27.28 -4.29
CA PRO A 277 -13.16 26.62 -3.30
C PRO A 277 -13.77 27.68 -2.38
N ARG A 278 -15.09 27.73 -2.33
CA ARG A 278 -15.80 28.60 -1.39
C ARG A 278 -15.68 27.98 -0.01
N PHE A 279 -14.59 28.27 0.68
CA PHE A 279 -14.49 28.00 2.11
C PHE A 279 -15.51 28.90 2.82
N ARG A 280 -16.70 28.38 3.12
CA ARG A 280 -17.50 28.97 4.19
C ARG A 280 -16.73 28.69 5.46
N ARG A 281 -16.06 29.71 6.02
CA ARG A 281 -15.81 29.70 7.46
C ARG A 281 -17.17 29.52 8.10
N LEU A 282 -17.37 28.38 8.75
CA LEU A 282 -18.41 28.29 9.75
C LEU A 282 -17.95 29.29 10.80
N ASP A 283 -18.58 30.46 10.82
CA ASP A 283 -18.45 31.40 11.93
C ASP A 283 -19.08 30.71 13.14
N TYR A 284 -18.32 29.82 13.76
CA TYR A 284 -18.55 29.43 15.13
C TYR A 284 -18.32 30.71 15.91
N GLY A 285 -19.41 31.44 16.16
CA GLY A 285 -19.45 32.60 17.02
C GLY A 285 -19.04 32.20 18.43
N TYR A 286 -17.74 32.05 18.65
CA TYR A 286 -17.14 32.17 19.96
C TYR A 286 -17.31 33.63 20.35
N GLN A 287 -18.42 33.91 21.03
CA GLN A 287 -18.59 35.14 21.80
C GLN A 287 -17.54 35.14 22.92
N HIS A 288 -16.32 35.55 22.59
CA HIS A 288 -15.38 36.02 23.59
C HIS A 288 -15.95 37.33 24.15
N GLN A 289 -16.69 37.24 25.26
CA GLN A 289 -16.80 38.36 26.19
C GLN A 289 -15.43 38.55 26.84
N GLY A 290 -14.60 39.37 26.19
CA GLY A 290 -13.31 39.81 26.70
C GLY A 290 -13.28 41.33 26.72
N GLN A 291 -13.07 41.88 27.92
CA GLN A 291 -12.99 43.30 28.24
C GLN A 291 -11.93 44.01 27.38
N GLN A 292 -12.28 45.21 26.95
CA GLN A 292 -11.35 46.15 26.32
C GLN A 292 -10.35 46.63 27.38
N GLU A 293 -9.09 46.25 27.23
CA GLU A 293 -7.98 47.08 27.71
C GLU A 293 -7.25 47.67 26.51
N ASP A 294 -7.35 48.99 26.51
CA ASP A 294 -6.84 50.02 25.64
C ASP A 294 -5.32 50.13 25.79
N GLN A 295 -4.52 49.82 24.76
CA GLN A 295 -3.17 50.37 24.61
C GLN A 295 -2.76 50.46 23.12
N GLY A 296 -2.49 51.69 22.69
CA GLY A 296 -1.20 52.02 22.10
C GLY A 296 -1.09 51.91 20.59
N GLN A 297 -1.57 52.94 19.90
CA GLN A 297 -1.14 53.32 18.55
C GLN A 297 0.37 53.58 18.51
N GLN A 298 1.08 52.95 17.59
CA GLN A 298 2.29 53.52 16.99
C GLN A 298 2.27 53.24 15.49
N GLU A 299 2.03 54.33 14.75
CA GLU A 299 2.21 54.45 13.32
C GLU A 299 3.72 54.46 13.03
N ASP A 300 4.18 53.63 12.09
CA ASP A 300 5.47 53.86 11.43
C ASP A 300 5.25 53.86 9.92
N GLN A 301 5.50 55.03 9.33
CA GLN A 301 5.39 55.33 7.92
C GLN A 301 6.76 55.08 7.29
N GLY A 302 6.89 54.00 6.52
CA GLY A 302 8.06 53.73 5.69
C GLY A 302 7.65 53.59 4.23
N GLN A 303 7.62 54.72 3.52
CA GLN A 303 7.64 54.76 2.06
C GLN A 303 8.98 54.21 1.56
N GLN A 304 8.96 53.28 0.61
CA GLN A 304 10.09 53.12 -0.30
C GLN A 304 9.61 52.73 -1.70
N GLU A 305 10.23 53.42 -2.65
CA GLU A 305 9.85 53.56 -4.04
C GLU A 305 10.22 52.35 -4.89
N ASP A 306 9.41 52.23 -5.94
CA ASP A 306 9.46 51.35 -7.09
C ASP A 306 10.51 51.86 -8.11
N GLN A 307 11.52 51.05 -8.47
CA GLN A 307 12.35 51.25 -9.66
C GLN A 307 12.89 49.94 -10.25
N GLY A 308 12.70 49.77 -11.57
CA GLY A 308 13.58 49.03 -12.51
C GLY A 308 13.33 47.52 -12.62
N GLN A 309 12.51 47.03 -13.55
CA GLN A 309 12.79 46.75 -14.97
C GLN A 309 14.04 45.91 -15.29
N GLN A 310 13.75 44.71 -15.84
CA GLN A 310 14.38 44.05 -16.98
C GLN A 310 15.87 43.69 -16.88
N GLU A 311 16.14 42.40 -16.65
CA GLU A 311 17.12 41.58 -17.39
C GLU A 311 17.09 40.15 -16.81
N ASP A 312 16.25 39.26 -17.35
CA ASP A 312 16.30 37.85 -16.92
C ASP A 312 15.76 36.89 -17.99
N GLN A 313 16.60 36.55 -18.97
CA GLN A 313 16.42 35.38 -19.84
C GLN A 313 17.74 34.61 -20.07
N GLY A 314 18.81 34.93 -19.33
CA GLY A 314 20.11 34.26 -19.46
C GLY A 314 20.49 33.31 -18.32
N GLN A 315 19.78 33.36 -17.18
CA GLN A 315 20.21 32.64 -15.96
C GLN A 315 19.40 31.37 -15.65
N GLN A 316 18.31 31.09 -16.39
CA GLN A 316 17.53 29.86 -16.20
C GLN A 316 18.15 28.62 -16.83
N GLU A 317 18.89 28.75 -17.94
CA GLU A 317 19.54 27.60 -18.60
C GLU A 317 20.83 27.15 -17.87
N GLU A 318 21.56 28.06 -17.22
CA GLU A 318 22.73 27.71 -16.41
C GLU A 318 22.36 27.06 -15.07
N GLN A 319 21.24 27.48 -14.43
CA GLN A 319 20.77 26.82 -13.21
C GLN A 319 20.17 25.43 -13.47
N GLU A 320 19.50 25.20 -14.61
CA GLU A 320 19.02 23.85 -14.95
C GLU A 320 20.17 22.88 -15.27
N HIS A 321 21.26 23.37 -15.88
CA HIS A 321 22.42 22.53 -16.20
C HIS A 321 23.25 22.17 -14.94
N ASP A 322 23.36 23.09 -13.98
CA ASP A 322 24.01 22.83 -12.68
C ASP A 322 23.14 21.93 -11.79
N LEU A 323 21.81 22.07 -11.79
CA LEU A 323 20.91 21.14 -11.11
C LEU A 323 20.99 19.74 -11.74
N GLU A 324 21.05 19.62 -13.06
CA GLU A 324 21.15 18.31 -13.71
C GLU A 324 22.51 17.60 -13.44
N GLN A 325 23.59 18.36 -13.28
CA GLN A 325 24.88 17.81 -12.81
C GLN A 325 24.84 17.43 -11.32
N GLN A 326 24.23 18.25 -10.47
CA GLN A 326 24.05 17.95 -9.04
C GLN A 326 23.17 16.71 -8.81
N TRP A 327 22.21 16.43 -9.69
CA TRP A 327 21.40 15.20 -9.70
C TRP A 327 22.17 13.97 -10.23
N LYS A 328 23.14 14.14 -11.14
CA LYS A 328 23.99 13.03 -11.64
C LYS A 328 25.00 12.57 -10.58
N ASP A 329 25.49 13.48 -9.73
CA ASP A 329 26.41 13.16 -8.63
C ASP A 329 25.72 12.56 -7.38
N GLN A 330 24.39 12.71 -7.25
CA GLN A 330 23.60 12.05 -6.18
C GLN A 330 23.29 10.56 -6.43
N ARG A 331 23.80 9.93 -7.50
CA ARG A 331 23.71 8.47 -7.70
C ARG A 331 24.50 7.64 -6.68
N GLY A 332 25.11 8.28 -5.69
CA GLY A 332 25.61 7.64 -4.48
C GLY A 332 24.96 8.21 -3.21
N TYR A 333 23.64 8.11 -3.02
CA TYR A 333 23.01 8.59 -1.78
C TYR A 333 22.22 7.53 -1.00
N LYS A 334 22.85 7.14 0.12
CA LYS A 334 22.39 6.26 1.20
C LYS A 334 21.73 7.06 2.35
N LYS A 335 21.02 8.17 2.05
CA LYS A 335 20.65 9.15 3.09
C LYS A 335 19.18 9.61 3.10
N SER A 336 18.28 8.85 2.47
CA SER A 336 16.83 9.04 2.64
C SER A 336 16.19 8.11 3.69
N LEU A 337 16.92 7.14 4.26
CA LEU A 337 16.35 6.14 5.17
C LEU A 337 15.85 6.67 6.53
N ARG A 338 16.40 7.77 7.08
CA ARG A 338 16.10 8.17 8.48
C ARG A 338 14.78 8.92 8.70
N LEU A 339 14.21 9.54 7.68
CA LEU A 339 12.95 10.30 7.83
C LEU A 339 11.70 9.44 7.56
N TRP A 340 11.89 8.21 7.08
CA TRP A 340 10.79 7.31 6.70
C TRP A 340 10.44 6.27 7.77
N ASP A 341 11.40 5.87 8.60
CA ASP A 341 11.15 4.96 9.74
C ASP A 341 10.20 5.58 10.78
N GLU A 342 10.18 6.91 10.92
CA GLU A 342 9.31 7.62 11.87
C GLU A 342 7.82 7.61 11.47
N TYR A 343 7.49 7.46 10.18
CA TYR A 343 6.08 7.45 9.72
C TYR A 343 5.42 6.07 9.85
N GLN A 344 6.19 4.98 9.79
CA GLN A 344 5.72 3.62 10.10
C GLN A 344 5.77 3.34 11.62
N GLY A 345 6.76 3.91 12.33
CA GLY A 345 6.91 3.76 13.79
C GLY A 345 5.77 4.33 14.64
N GLY A 346 4.94 5.23 14.07
CA GLY A 346 3.76 5.78 14.75
C GLY A 346 2.58 4.80 14.86
N LEU A 347 2.47 3.81 13.97
CA LEU A 347 1.36 2.84 13.92
C LEU A 347 1.62 1.57 14.75
N LEU A 348 2.86 1.34 15.19
CA LEU A 348 3.29 0.10 15.86
C LEU A 348 3.57 0.24 17.37
N ARG A 349 3.34 1.42 17.97
CA ARG A 349 3.38 1.59 19.44
C ARG A 349 2.23 0.90 20.19
N CYS A 350 1.29 0.27 19.50
CA CYS A 350 0.18 -0.47 20.14
C CYS A 350 0.59 -1.84 20.72
N PHE A 351 1.78 -2.39 20.41
CA PHE A 351 2.18 -3.70 20.94
C PHE A 351 2.72 -3.67 22.38
N LYS A 352 3.19 -2.52 22.89
CA LYS A 352 3.64 -2.40 24.29
C LYS A 352 2.49 -2.17 25.30
N GLY A 353 1.26 -1.97 24.84
CA GLY A 353 0.11 -1.71 25.70
C GLY A 353 -0.91 -2.84 25.83
N LEU A 354 -0.68 -3.99 25.19
CA LEU A 354 -1.72 -5.01 24.95
C LEU A 354 -1.20 -6.47 24.93
N ILE A 355 -0.06 -6.74 25.58
CA ILE A 355 0.24 -8.08 26.10
C ILE A 355 -0.29 -8.15 27.53
#